data_AF-A0A1F8SKZ0-F1
#
_entry.id   AF-A0A1F8SKZ0-F1
#
_cell.length_a   1.000
_cell.length_b   1.000
_cell.length_c   1.000
_cell.angle_alpha   90.00
_cell.angle_beta   90.00
_cell.angle_gamma   90.00
#
_symmetry.space_group_name_H-M   'P 1'
#
loop_
_entity.id
_entity.type
_entity.pdbx_description
1 polymer ?
#
loop_
_entity_poly.entity_id
_entity_poly.type
_entity_poly.pdbx_seq_one_letter_code
_entity_poly.pdbx_strand_id
1 'polypeptide(L)' 'MLPTITVDDKKCQDPLACSKCLRICPAHVLGLGTKVGPRKFQEIDPSQFIVAGVRFEKCTGCMDCVSVCPESAIRVSF' A
#
# COMPACT_ATOMS: atom_id res chain seq x y z
N MET A 1 -18.77 3.85 -10.48
CA MET A 1 -18.46 3.52 -9.07
C MET A 1 -16.97 3.60 -8.90
N LEU A 2 -16.49 4.26 -7.85
CA LEU A 2 -15.07 4.38 -7.55
C LEU A 2 -14.66 3.18 -6.67
N PRO A 3 -13.55 2.49 -6.99
CA PRO A 3 -13.10 1.39 -6.17
C PRO A 3 -12.57 1.89 -4.81
N THR A 4 -12.91 1.17 -3.75
CA THR A 4 -12.37 1.36 -2.41
C THR A 4 -11.23 0.36 -2.21
N ILE A 5 -10.02 0.87 -1.95
CA ILE A 5 -8.84 0.04 -1.65
C ILE A 5 -8.49 0.21 -0.18
N THR A 6 -8.49 -0.87 0.58
CA THR A 6 -8.14 -0.87 2.00
C THR A 6 -6.93 -1.76 2.22
N VAL A 7 -5.96 -1.28 3.00
CA VAL A 7 -4.76 -2.02 3.39
C VAL A 7 -4.76 -2.17 4.90
N ASP A 8 -4.59 -3.40 5.38
CA ASP A 8 -4.48 -3.72 6.80
C ASP A 8 -3.02 -3.60 7.26
N ASP A 9 -2.72 -2.51 7.95
CA ASP A 9 -1.40 -2.22 8.50
C ASP A 9 -0.91 -3.29 9.49
N LYS A 10 -1.80 -4.03 10.15
CA LYS A 10 -1.39 -5.06 11.12
C LYS A 10 -0.85 -6.30 10.40
N LYS A 11 -1.32 -6.54 9.18
CA LYS A 11 -0.87 -7.64 8.33
C LYS A 11 0.33 -7.24 7.47
N CYS A 12 0.36 -5.99 7.01
CA CYS A 12 1.47 -5.45 6.22
C CYS A 12 2.65 -5.04 7.12
N GLN A 13 3.44 -6.00 7.59
CA GLN A 13 4.49 -5.76 8.59
C GLN A 13 5.73 -5.06 8.04
N ASP A 14 6.18 -5.40 6.83
CA ASP A 14 7.36 -4.77 6.19
C ASP A 14 7.05 -4.30 4.75
N PRO A 15 6.34 -3.17 4.62
CA PRO A 15 6.02 -2.61 3.31
C PRO A 15 7.24 -2.09 2.55
N LEU A 16 8.29 -1.66 3.27
CA LEU A 16 9.50 -1.09 2.69
C LEU A 16 10.31 -2.17 1.95
N ALA A 17 10.53 -3.33 2.57
CA ALA A 17 11.23 -4.43 1.92
C ALA A 17 10.36 -5.20 0.91
N CYS A 18 9.07 -5.41 1.22
CA CYS A 18 8.19 -6.22 0.38
C CYS A 18 7.89 -5.52 -0.96
N SER A 19 7.26 -4.34 -0.92
CA SER A 19 6.89 -3.50 -2.07
C SER A 19 6.28 -4.22 -3.30
N LYS A 20 5.76 -5.44 -3.16
CA LYS A 20 5.25 -6.26 -4.28
C LYS A 20 4.00 -5.63 -4.91
N CYS A 21 3.08 -5.17 -4.07
CA CYS A 21 1.84 -4.52 -4.51
C CYS A 21 2.09 -3.20 -5.25
N LEU A 22 3.15 -2.48 -4.89
CA LEU A 22 3.61 -1.26 -5.56
C LEU A 22 4.19 -1.58 -6.95
N ARG A 23 4.99 -2.65 -7.04
CA ARG A 23 5.66 -3.06 -8.28
C ARG A 23 4.73 -3.68 -9.31
N ILE A 24 3.72 -4.43 -8.88
CA ILE A 24 2.80 -5.11 -9.80
C ILE A 24 1.74 -4.16 -10.39
N CYS A 25 1.42 -3.06 -9.70
CA CYS A 25 0.31 -2.22 -10.11
C CYS A 25 0.70 -1.31 -11.29
N PRO A 26 0.16 -1.53 -12.51
CA PRO A 26 0.55 -0.72 -13.68
C PRO A 26 0.14 0.74 -13.51
N ALA A 27 -1.02 0.98 -12.89
CA ALA A 27 -1.57 2.31 -12.65
C ALA A 27 -0.95 3.02 -11.44
N HIS A 28 -0.07 2.36 -10.67
CA HIS A 28 0.55 2.89 -9.45
C HIS A 28 -0.46 3.56 -8.50
N VAL A 29 -1.54 2.83 -8.18
CA VAL A 29 -2.63 3.35 -7.32
C VAL A 29 -2.32 3.29 -5.83
N LEU A 30 -1.38 2.42 -5.45
CA LEU A 30 -0.86 2.27 -4.11
C LEU A 30 0.40 3.13 -3.95
N GLY A 31 0.58 3.73 -2.78
CA GLY A 31 1.75 4.54 -2.44
C GLY A 31 2.38 4.04 -1.15
N LEU A 32 3.71 4.14 -1.08
CA LEU A 32 4.48 3.94 0.15
C LEU A 32 4.56 5.28 0.88
N GLY A 33 4.13 5.31 2.13
CA GLY A 33 4.18 6.48 3.00
C GLY A 33 4.57 6.09 4.41
N THR A 34 4.43 7.03 5.33
CA THR A 34 4.76 6.83 6.75
C THR A 34 3.59 7.29 7.62
N LYS A 35 3.36 6.59 8.75
CA LYS A 35 2.35 6.99 9.74
C LYS A 35 2.71 8.29 10.47
N VAL A 36 4.01 8.60 10.50
CA VAL A 36 4.57 9.77 11.16
C VAL A 36 5.19 10.71 10.13
N GLY A 37 5.09 12.01 10.38
CA GLY A 37 5.80 13.00 9.58
C GLY A 37 7.31 12.92 9.83
N PRO A 38 8.13 13.27 8.83
CA PRO A 38 9.58 13.33 8.99
C PRO A 38 9.97 14.37 10.05
N ARG A 39 10.95 14.04 10.89
CA ARG A 39 11.53 14.97 11.87
C ARG A 39 12.95 15.32 11.46
N LYS A 40 13.32 16.60 11.60
CA LYS A 40 14.67 17.05 11.24
C LYS A 40 15.71 16.25 12.03
N PHE A 41 16.72 15.76 11.32
CA PHE A 41 17.85 14.98 11.88
C PHE A 41 17.45 13.66 12.56
N GLN A 42 16.29 13.09 12.22
CA GLN A 42 15.87 11.78 12.71
C GLN A 42 15.48 10.88 11.54
N GLU A 43 16.00 9.67 11.53
CA GLU A 43 15.54 8.63 10.61
C GLU A 43 14.17 8.11 11.04
N ILE A 44 13.37 7.72 10.06
CA ILE A 44 12.06 7.12 10.31
C ILE A 44 12.27 5.64 10.54
N ASP A 45 11.77 5.13 11.66
CA ASP A 45 11.81 3.71 11.95
C ASP A 45 11.07 2.91 10.84
N PRO A 46 11.65 1.82 10.31
CA PRO A 46 11.04 1.01 9.25
C PRO A 46 9.61 0.54 9.56
N SER A 47 9.27 0.34 10.84
CA SER A 47 7.92 -0.06 11.27
C SER A 47 6.85 1.03 11.05
N GLN A 48 7.27 2.27 10.82
CA GLN A 48 6.36 3.39 10.59
C GLN A 48 5.92 3.49 9.13
N PHE A 49 6.54 2.74 8.22
CA PHE A 49 6.16 2.72 6.81
C PHE A 49 4.84 2.00 6.63
N ILE A 50 4.03 2.51 5.71
CA ILE A 50 2.72 1.94 5.34
C ILE A 50 2.51 2.01 3.85
N VAL A 51 1.65 1.13 3.35
CA VAL A 51 1.13 1.20 1.99
C VAL A 51 -0.34 1.60 2.07
N ALA A 52 -0.72 2.62 1.30
CA ALA A 52 -2.11 3.07 1.22
C ALA A 52 -2.52 3.30 -0.24
N GLY A 53 -3.82 3.19 -0.51
CA GLY A 53 -4.39 3.64 -1.78
C GLY A 53 -4.32 5.16 -1.85
N VAL A 54 -3.64 5.69 -2.88
CA VAL A 54 -3.44 7.14 -3.08
C VAL A 54 -4.15 7.66 -4.34
N ARG A 55 -4.43 6.79 -5.31
CA ARG A 55 -5.03 7.16 -6.61
C ARG A 55 -6.14 6.19 -7.01
N PHE A 56 -7.22 6.17 -6.22
CA PHE A 56 -8.36 5.26 -6.43
C PHE A 56 -9.03 5.41 -7.81
N GLU A 57 -9.06 6.64 -8.32
CA GLU A 57 -9.59 6.98 -9.66
C GLU A 57 -8.89 6.27 -10.83
N LYS A 58 -7.64 5.83 -10.65
CA LYS A 58 -6.86 5.13 -11.69
C LYS A 58 -6.92 3.61 -11.56
N CYS A 59 -7.61 3.10 -10.55
CA CYS A 59 -7.69 1.66 -10.32
C CYS A 59 -8.63 1.02 -11.35
N THR A 60 -8.08 0.06 -12.09
CA THR A 60 -8.80 -0.70 -13.14
C THR A 60 -9.55 -1.91 -12.59
N GLY A 61 -9.34 -2.26 -11.32
CA GLY A 61 -9.99 -3.42 -10.71
C GLY A 61 -9.37 -4.77 -11.07
N CYS A 62 -8.12 -4.81 -11.55
CA CYS A 62 -7.45 -6.06 -11.94
C CYS A 62 -7.21 -7.05 -10.78
N MET A 63 -7.21 -6.57 -9.53
CA MET A 63 -6.97 -7.35 -8.30
C MET A 63 -5.56 -7.96 -8.15
N ASP A 64 -4.60 -7.66 -9.03
CA ASP A 64 -3.23 -8.19 -8.96
C ASP A 64 -2.53 -7.90 -7.63
N CYS A 65 -2.79 -6.73 -7.04
CA CYS A 65 -2.24 -6.36 -5.74
C CYS A 65 -2.72 -7.26 -4.61
N VAL A 66 -3.95 -7.78 -4.69
CA VAL A 66 -4.51 -8.74 -3.73
C VAL A 66 -3.85 -10.10 -3.91
N SER A 67 -3.73 -10.56 -5.16
CA SER A 67 -3.15 -11.87 -5.50
C SER A 67 -1.66 -11.99 -5.15
N VAL A 68 -0.88 -10.93 -5.30
CA VAL A 68 0.57 -10.96 -5.02
C VAL A 68 0.90 -10.78 -3.53
N CYS A 69 -0.06 -10.33 -2.72
CA CYS A 69 0.18 -10.01 -1.32
C CYS A 69 0.30 -11.29 -0.48
N PRO A 70 1.49 -11.61 0.08
CA PRO A 70 1.68 -12.85 0.84
C PRO A 70 0.81 -12.90 2.11
N GLU A 71 0.62 -11.74 2.75
CA GLU A 71 -0.12 -11.60 4.01
C GLU A 71 -1.63 -11.37 3.79
N SER A 72 -2.09 -11.32 2.54
CA SER A 72 -3.49 -11.01 2.19
C SER A 72 -4.00 -9.74 2.91
N ALA A 73 -3.15 -8.70 2.96
CA ALA A 73 -3.41 -7.46 3.67
C ALA A 73 -4.27 -6.45 2.87
N ILE A 74 -4.43 -6.66 1.56
CA ILE A 74 -5.09 -5.71 0.66
C ILE A 74 -6.50 -6.21 0.32
N ARG A 75 -7.47 -5.30 0.35
CA ARG A 75 -8.85 -5.52 -0.11
C ARG A 75 -9.26 -4.45 -1.10
N VAL A 76 -9.99 -4.85 -2.13
CA VAL A 76 -10.55 -3.95 -3.15
C VAL A 76 -12.05 -4.24 -3.25
N SER A 77 -12.87 -3.21 -3.15
CA SER A 77 -14.34 -3.25 -3.23
C SER A 77 -14.85 -2.17 -4.21
N PHE A 78 -16.07 -2.29 -4.73
CA PHE A 78 -16.69 -1.34 -5.68
C PHE A 78 -18.04 -0.83 -5.19
#